data_AF-A0A7X7TC28-F1
#
_entry.id   AF-A0A7X7TC28-F1
#
_cell.length_a   1.000
_cell.length_b   1.000
_cell.length_c   1.000
_cell.angle_alpha   90.00
_cell.angle_beta   90.00
_cell.angle_gamma   90.00
#
_symmetry.space_group_name_H-M   'P 1'
#
loop_
_entity.id
_entity.type
_entity.pdbx_description
1 polymer ?
#
loop_
_entity_poly.entity_id
_entity_poly.type
_entity_poly.pdbx_seq_one_letter_code
_entity_poly.pdbx_strand_id
1 'polypeptide(L)'
;MAVGMTDSIFITSTSHTDGDDNCSLPQTERGLIREFIQALAEEIEAIKKGRGGSIITVYDGSFVRREGPFFVYIFTTESPLIVMDDAPAEVEVGKQKFAGQIISVQGSEVAVGIEHDFGKSIDEARLITNLWYLLEALRKRYEEILNGERILDTRLAQRLFGYIPTVSDSYKGDLNLPPSDCVLNDDQIVAIRKVCGSDVHFIWGPPGTGKTRTIGFLISALLRCNLRVLVVSHTNVATDHAIQSAAELLLDTEDYQSGKLVRYGNIVPDSHLPEMVIPDKIAERLGQNLKRQKDEHQAKLGPIHSTLSSLREVESLLTHQKAAIGSLGELENNLRRCVRDHESAKSHENDLTSQLQEAKTRLVEAQAAGKIKRFFFGLDPAKLQTQVSKIETKIAVVRRSITAGAAKLDDIRVAVDRAQAEVNRYAKES
;
A
#
# COMPACT_ATOMS: atom_id res chain seq x y z
N MET A 1 -53.92 -12.20 -4.03
CA MET A 1 -54.09 -13.63 -4.32
C MET A 1 -52.68 -14.19 -4.46
N ALA A 2 -52.07 -14.54 -3.33
CA ALA A 2 -50.64 -14.84 -3.22
C ALA A 2 -50.44 -16.35 -3.40
N VAL A 3 -49.81 -16.75 -4.50
CA VAL A 3 -49.35 -18.12 -4.71
C VAL A 3 -48.01 -18.24 -4.01
N GLY A 4 -48.05 -18.63 -2.73
CA GLY A 4 -46.85 -19.03 -2.00
C GLY A 4 -46.39 -20.38 -2.54
N MET A 5 -45.26 -20.40 -3.25
CA MET A 5 -44.50 -21.62 -3.47
C MET A 5 -43.84 -22.01 -2.14
N THR A 6 -44.57 -22.81 -1.37
CA THR A 6 -44.03 -23.57 -0.25
C THR A 6 -43.26 -24.75 -0.81
N ASP A 7 -41.96 -24.63 -0.99
CA ASP A 7 -41.08 -25.80 -1.01
C ASP A 7 -41.04 -26.35 0.41
N SER A 8 -42.07 -27.15 0.68
CA SER A 8 -42.20 -27.97 1.86
C SER A 8 -41.23 -29.12 1.66
N ILE A 9 -40.08 -29.10 2.35
CA ILE A 9 -39.35 -30.34 2.60
C ILE A 9 -40.25 -31.15 3.54
N PHE A 10 -41.18 -31.89 2.95
CA PHE A 10 -41.86 -32.98 3.61
C PHE A 10 -40.79 -34.03 3.92
N ILE A 11 -40.32 -34.08 5.17
CA ILE A 11 -39.85 -35.35 5.72
C ILE A 11 -41.12 -36.17 5.97
N THR A 12 -41.68 -36.71 4.90
CA THR A 12 -42.66 -37.78 4.99
C THR A 12 -41.91 -39.01 5.49
N SER A 13 -42.16 -39.41 6.74
CA SER A 13 -41.94 -40.81 7.13
C SER A 13 -43.01 -41.66 6.44
N THR A 14 -42.88 -41.83 5.13
CA THR A 14 -43.58 -42.90 4.42
C THR A 14 -42.90 -44.19 4.81
N SER A 15 -43.56 -44.95 5.69
CA SER A 15 -43.31 -46.36 5.86
C SER A 15 -43.68 -47.07 4.55
N HIS A 16 -42.76 -47.03 3.59
CA HIS A 16 -42.73 -47.97 2.48
C HIS A 16 -41.88 -49.16 2.92
N THR A 17 -42.59 -50.22 3.30
CA THR A 17 -42.06 -51.58 3.32
C THR A 17 -41.79 -51.99 1.88
N ASP A 18 -40.52 -52.02 1.47
CA ASP A 18 -39.90 -53.08 0.66
C ASP A 18 -38.53 -52.63 0.16
N GLY A 19 -37.47 -53.30 0.63
CA GLY A 19 -36.09 -53.15 0.17
C GLY A 19 -35.14 -52.55 1.21
N ASP A 20 -34.18 -53.35 1.68
CA ASP A 20 -33.08 -52.98 2.59
C ASP A 20 -32.15 -51.89 2.01
N ASP A 21 -32.57 -50.63 2.00
CA ASP A 21 -31.65 -49.49 1.88
C ASP A 21 -31.35 -48.92 3.28
N ASN A 22 -30.43 -49.62 3.97
CA ASN A 22 -29.80 -49.15 5.18
C ASN A 22 -28.93 -47.91 4.84
N CYS A 23 -29.53 -46.72 4.76
CA CYS A 23 -28.77 -45.47 4.67
C CYS A 23 -28.15 -45.16 6.03
N SER A 24 -27.11 -45.91 6.39
CA SER A 24 -26.32 -45.68 7.59
C SER A 24 -25.26 -44.61 7.31
N LEU A 25 -25.11 -43.63 8.20
CA LEU A 25 -24.02 -42.65 8.11
C LEU A 25 -22.65 -43.37 7.99
N PRO A 26 -21.73 -42.87 7.17
CA PRO A 26 -20.38 -43.42 7.06
C PRO A 26 -19.72 -43.55 8.42
N GLN A 27 -18.98 -44.63 8.68
CA GLN A 27 -18.34 -44.84 9.98
C GLN A 27 -17.13 -43.92 10.23
N THR A 28 -16.66 -43.21 9.21
CA THR A 28 -15.48 -42.33 9.30
C THR A 28 -15.77 -40.99 8.65
N GLU A 29 -15.14 -39.94 9.18
CA GLU A 29 -15.16 -38.59 8.61
C GLU A 29 -14.73 -38.57 7.13
N ARG A 30 -13.67 -39.32 6.79
CA ARG A 30 -13.20 -39.42 5.40
C ARG A 30 -14.24 -40.08 4.48
N GLY A 31 -15.03 -41.01 5.00
CA GLY A 31 -16.16 -41.60 4.28
C GLY A 31 -17.25 -40.56 4.00
N LEU A 32 -17.62 -39.79 5.02
CA LEU A 32 -18.61 -38.72 4.89
C LEU A 32 -18.20 -37.63 3.88
N ILE A 33 -16.93 -37.22 3.90
CA ILE A 33 -16.41 -36.26 2.92
C ILE A 33 -16.52 -36.79 1.49
N ARG A 34 -16.25 -38.09 1.26
CA ARG A 34 -16.39 -38.69 -0.08
C ARG A 34 -17.84 -38.71 -0.55
N GLU A 35 -18.78 -39.02 0.34
CA GLU A 35 -20.21 -38.97 0.01
C GLU A 35 -20.66 -37.54 -0.33
N PHE A 36 -20.20 -36.52 0.40
CA PHE A 36 -20.48 -35.13 0.05
C PHE A 36 -19.88 -34.74 -1.31
N ILE A 37 -18.66 -35.17 -1.64
CA ILE A 37 -18.07 -34.91 -2.95
C ILE A 37 -18.91 -35.54 -4.06
N GLN A 38 -19.37 -36.78 -3.86
CA GLN A 38 -20.20 -37.51 -4.82
C GLN A 38 -21.57 -36.83 -5.00
N ALA A 39 -22.27 -36.52 -3.90
CA ALA A 39 -23.57 -35.85 -3.94
C ALA A 39 -23.47 -34.46 -4.60
N LEU A 40 -22.42 -33.69 -4.30
CA LEU A 40 -22.17 -32.41 -4.97
C LEU A 40 -21.91 -32.59 -6.47
N ALA A 41 -21.17 -33.63 -6.87
CA ALA A 41 -20.91 -33.91 -8.28
C ALA A 41 -22.20 -34.24 -9.04
N GLU A 42 -23.07 -35.06 -8.46
CA GLU A 42 -24.37 -35.42 -9.03
C GLU A 42 -25.29 -34.20 -9.16
N GLU A 43 -25.35 -33.34 -8.14
CA GLU A 43 -26.12 -32.10 -8.18
C GLU A 43 -25.59 -31.12 -9.25
N ILE A 44 -24.27 -30.94 -9.33
CA ILE A 44 -23.64 -30.10 -10.38
C ILE A 44 -23.98 -30.63 -11.77
N GLU A 45 -23.94 -31.95 -11.98
CA GLU A 45 -24.31 -32.56 -13.26
C GLU A 45 -25.79 -32.37 -13.58
N ALA A 46 -26.68 -32.52 -12.59
CA ALA A 46 -28.11 -32.31 -12.76
C ALA A 46 -28.41 -30.87 -13.20
N ILE A 47 -27.81 -29.88 -12.53
CA ILE A 47 -27.95 -28.46 -12.88
C ILE A 47 -27.42 -28.18 -14.30
N LYS A 48 -26.28 -28.77 -14.67
CA LYS A 48 -25.69 -28.62 -16.02
C LYS A 48 -26.57 -29.23 -17.11
N LYS A 49 -27.18 -30.39 -16.86
CA LYS A 49 -28.05 -31.10 -17.82
C LYS A 49 -29.41 -30.43 -18.01
N GLY A 50 -29.95 -29.76 -16.99
CA GLY A 50 -31.26 -29.10 -17.04
C GLY A 50 -31.31 -27.92 -18.01
N ARG A 51 -30.59 -26.83 -17.69
CA ARG A 51 -30.33 -25.64 -18.53
C ARG A 51 -29.15 -24.90 -17.92
N GLY A 52 -27.93 -25.44 -18.08
CA GLY A 52 -26.73 -24.89 -17.48
C GLY A 52 -26.54 -23.40 -17.76
N GLY A 53 -26.79 -22.58 -16.75
CA GLY A 53 -26.64 -21.13 -16.75
C GLY A 53 -27.96 -20.44 -17.08
N SER A 54 -28.47 -19.62 -16.15
CA SER A 54 -29.67 -18.85 -16.42
C SER A 54 -29.25 -17.55 -17.10
N ILE A 55 -29.49 -17.47 -18.41
CA ILE A 55 -29.48 -16.20 -19.13
C ILE A 55 -30.86 -15.59 -18.93
N ILE A 56 -30.93 -14.53 -18.13
CA ILE A 56 -32.18 -13.81 -17.87
C ILE A 56 -32.03 -12.38 -18.38
N THR A 57 -33.02 -11.92 -19.13
CA THR A 57 -33.15 -10.51 -19.49
C THR A 57 -33.78 -9.77 -18.32
N VAL A 58 -33.18 -8.65 -17.95
CA VAL A 58 -33.61 -7.80 -16.85
C VAL A 58 -33.78 -6.37 -17.35
N TYR A 59 -34.74 -5.66 -16.77
CA TYR A 59 -35.24 -4.38 -17.28
C TYR A 59 -35.22 -3.31 -16.21
N ASP A 60 -35.32 -2.05 -16.64
CA ASP A 60 -35.53 -0.88 -15.77
C ASP A 60 -34.50 -0.79 -14.62
N GLY A 61 -33.23 -1.05 -14.95
CA GLY A 61 -32.11 -0.97 -14.02
C GLY A 61 -31.98 0.44 -13.45
N SER A 62 -32.08 0.59 -12.13
CA SER A 62 -31.91 1.88 -11.45
C SER A 62 -30.66 1.86 -10.57
N PHE A 63 -29.81 2.88 -10.70
CA PHE A 63 -28.61 3.00 -9.88
C PHE A 63 -28.98 3.34 -8.43
N VAL A 64 -28.43 2.58 -7.48
CA VAL A 64 -28.67 2.79 -6.05
C VAL A 64 -27.44 3.42 -5.39
N ARG A 65 -26.29 2.76 -5.49
CA ARG A 65 -25.05 3.19 -4.82
C ARG A 65 -23.82 2.57 -5.46
N ARG A 66 -22.66 3.05 -5.05
CA ARG A 66 -21.37 2.44 -5.35
C ARG A 66 -20.84 1.72 -4.11
N GLU A 67 -20.36 0.50 -4.30
CA GLU A 67 -19.78 -0.34 -3.25
C GLU A 67 -18.45 -0.92 -3.76
N GLY A 68 -17.34 -0.36 -3.29
CA GLY A 68 -16.00 -0.71 -3.80
C GLY A 68 -15.86 -0.49 -5.32
N PRO A 69 -15.48 -1.54 -6.09
CA PRO A 69 -15.39 -1.46 -7.56
C PRO A 69 -16.75 -1.60 -8.26
N PHE A 70 -17.80 -2.01 -7.55
CA PHE A 70 -19.11 -2.29 -8.13
C PHE A 70 -20.05 -1.09 -8.05
N PHE A 71 -20.79 -0.88 -9.13
CA PHE A 71 -21.95 0.01 -9.20
C PHE A 71 -23.21 -0.86 -9.05
N VAL A 72 -24.00 -0.59 -8.02
CA VAL A 72 -25.16 -1.41 -7.65
C VAL A 72 -26.41 -0.88 -8.34
N TYR A 73 -27.03 -1.73 -9.15
CA TYR A 73 -28.29 -1.46 -9.84
C TYR A 73 -29.37 -2.44 -9.37
N ILE A 74 -30.61 -1.97 -9.24
CA ILE A 74 -31.78 -2.83 -9.06
C ILE A 74 -32.49 -2.94 -10.40
N PHE A 75 -32.70 -4.18 -10.87
CA PHE A 75 -33.45 -4.46 -12.07
C PHE A 75 -34.74 -5.23 -11.76
N THR A 76 -35.70 -5.13 -12.68
CA THR A 76 -36.93 -5.91 -12.67
C THR A 76 -36.78 -7.13 -13.59
N THR A 77 -37.29 -8.29 -13.16
CA THR A 77 -37.29 -9.55 -13.91
C THR A 77 -38.72 -10.02 -14.19
N GLU A 78 -38.96 -10.57 -15.38
CA GLU A 78 -40.30 -11.11 -15.74
C GLU A 78 -40.66 -12.37 -14.95
N SER A 79 -39.65 -13.17 -14.60
CA SER A 79 -39.77 -14.36 -13.78
C SER A 79 -38.78 -14.31 -12.60
N PRO A 80 -39.14 -14.88 -11.44
CA PRO A 80 -38.22 -14.96 -10.31
C PRO A 80 -36.92 -15.66 -10.71
N LEU A 81 -35.79 -15.02 -10.42
CA LEU A 81 -34.47 -15.58 -10.68
C LEU A 81 -34.09 -16.51 -9.53
N ILE A 82 -33.87 -17.80 -9.81
CA ILE A 82 -33.40 -18.76 -8.80
C ILE A 82 -31.88 -18.78 -8.86
N VAL A 83 -31.24 -17.84 -8.15
CA VAL A 83 -29.78 -17.73 -8.03
C VAL A 83 -29.42 -17.46 -6.57
N MET A 84 -28.28 -17.98 -6.11
CA MET A 84 -27.77 -17.68 -4.77
C MET A 84 -27.25 -16.24 -4.70
N ASP A 85 -27.43 -15.61 -3.56
CA ASP A 85 -26.77 -14.33 -3.25
C ASP A 85 -25.25 -14.49 -3.37
N ASP A 86 -24.59 -13.41 -3.77
CA ASP A 86 -23.15 -13.33 -4.03
C ASP A 86 -22.64 -14.23 -5.19
N ALA A 87 -23.53 -14.83 -5.98
CA ALA A 87 -23.13 -15.58 -7.16
C ALA A 87 -22.48 -14.66 -8.23
N PRO A 88 -21.36 -15.07 -8.83
CA PRO A 88 -20.75 -14.32 -9.92
C PRO A 88 -21.68 -14.33 -11.15
N ALA A 89 -21.72 -13.19 -11.85
CA ALA A 89 -22.51 -12.99 -13.05
C ALA A 89 -21.72 -12.24 -14.12
N GLU A 90 -21.99 -12.52 -15.39
CA GLU A 90 -21.66 -11.59 -16.47
C GLU A 90 -22.90 -10.77 -16.80
N VAL A 91 -22.75 -9.45 -16.88
CA VAL A 91 -23.82 -8.54 -17.28
C VAL A 91 -23.53 -8.03 -18.68
N GLU A 92 -24.42 -8.34 -19.61
CA GLU A 92 -24.35 -7.89 -20.99
C GLU A 92 -25.30 -6.71 -21.18
N VAL A 93 -24.73 -5.53 -21.47
CA VAL A 93 -25.47 -4.30 -21.80
C VAL A 93 -25.16 -3.95 -23.25
N GLY A 94 -26.17 -4.00 -24.11
CA GLY A 94 -26.01 -3.83 -25.56
C GLY A 94 -25.22 -4.98 -26.20
N LYS A 95 -23.93 -4.78 -26.48
CA LYS A 95 -23.02 -5.79 -27.08
C LYS A 95 -21.74 -6.02 -26.28
N GLN A 96 -21.63 -5.40 -25.11
CA GLN A 96 -20.46 -5.49 -24.25
C GLN A 96 -20.81 -6.27 -22.99
N LYS A 97 -19.86 -7.08 -22.54
CA LYS A 97 -19.97 -7.91 -21.35
C LYS A 97 -19.10 -7.34 -20.24
N PHE A 98 -19.65 -7.31 -19.04
CA PHE A 98 -19.00 -6.78 -17.85
C PHE A 98 -19.08 -7.82 -16.73
N ALA A 99 -18.05 -7.86 -15.90
CA ALA A 99 -18.09 -8.67 -14.69
C ALA A 99 -19.06 -8.03 -13.69
N GLY A 100 -19.82 -8.88 -13.01
CA GLY A 100 -20.74 -8.48 -11.97
C GLY A 100 -21.00 -9.59 -10.97
N GLN A 101 -21.83 -9.25 -9.98
CA GLN A 101 -22.20 -10.16 -8.91
C GLN A 101 -23.66 -9.92 -8.54
N ILE A 102 -24.40 -11.00 -8.31
CA ILE A 102 -25.76 -10.91 -7.76
C ILE A 102 -25.64 -10.57 -6.28
N ILE A 103 -26.21 -9.45 -5.86
CA ILE A 103 -26.20 -9.00 -4.46
C ILE A 103 -27.37 -9.62 -3.71
N SER A 104 -28.57 -9.56 -4.29
CA SER A 104 -29.78 -10.15 -3.72
C SER A 104 -30.85 -10.36 -4.77
N VAL A 105 -31.66 -11.41 -4.61
CA VAL A 105 -32.90 -11.60 -5.37
C VAL A 105 -34.11 -11.54 -4.45
N GLN A 106 -35.08 -10.68 -4.77
CA GLN A 106 -36.32 -10.52 -4.02
C GLN A 106 -37.53 -10.56 -4.96
N GLY A 107 -38.16 -11.73 -5.10
CA GLY A 107 -39.31 -11.88 -5.98
C GLY A 107 -38.94 -11.59 -7.43
N SER A 108 -39.44 -10.48 -7.97
CA SER A 108 -39.19 -9.99 -9.33
C SER A 108 -38.12 -8.90 -9.40
N GLU A 109 -37.45 -8.58 -8.31
CA GLU A 109 -36.36 -7.61 -8.27
C GLU A 109 -35.03 -8.31 -8.03
N VAL A 110 -33.99 -7.87 -8.76
CA VAL A 110 -32.62 -8.36 -8.59
C VAL A 110 -31.66 -7.19 -8.46
N ALA A 111 -30.91 -7.19 -7.36
CA ALA A 111 -29.81 -6.28 -7.14
C ALA A 111 -28.53 -6.87 -7.70
N VAL A 112 -27.85 -6.13 -8.58
CA VAL A 112 -26.62 -6.56 -9.25
C VAL A 112 -25.55 -5.50 -9.10
N GLY A 113 -24.38 -5.91 -8.63
CA GLY A 113 -23.17 -5.08 -8.65
C GLY A 113 -22.43 -5.29 -9.97
N ILE A 114 -22.13 -4.20 -10.70
CA ILE A 114 -21.45 -4.25 -12.01
C ILE A 114 -20.14 -3.46 -11.93
N GLU A 115 -19.03 -3.99 -12.46
CA GLU A 115 -17.72 -3.30 -12.50
C GLU A 115 -17.64 -2.20 -13.59
N HIS A 116 -18.76 -1.54 -13.89
CA HIS A 116 -18.83 -0.45 -14.86
C HIS A 116 -19.94 0.55 -14.52
N ASP A 117 -19.69 1.82 -14.82
CA ASP A 117 -20.65 2.91 -14.60
C ASP A 117 -21.47 3.15 -15.87
N PHE A 118 -22.77 2.88 -15.81
CA PHE A 118 -23.73 3.17 -16.88
C PHE A 118 -24.58 4.41 -16.58
N GLY A 119 -24.27 5.14 -15.50
CA GLY A 119 -25.02 6.30 -15.06
C GLY A 119 -26.23 5.92 -14.21
N LYS A 120 -27.33 6.68 -14.36
CA LYS A 120 -28.48 6.59 -13.44
C LYS A 120 -29.40 5.40 -13.72
N SER A 121 -29.46 4.94 -14.97
CA SER A 121 -30.38 3.89 -15.37
C SER A 121 -29.86 3.05 -16.54
N ILE A 122 -30.33 1.81 -16.62
CA ILE A 122 -30.05 0.85 -17.68
C ILE A 122 -31.40 0.28 -18.15
N ASP A 123 -31.78 0.55 -19.39
CA ASP A 123 -33.11 0.16 -19.90
C ASP A 123 -33.26 -1.38 -19.97
N GLU A 124 -32.25 -2.07 -20.48
CA GLU A 124 -32.23 -3.51 -20.66
C GLU A 124 -30.81 -4.07 -20.47
N ALA A 125 -30.69 -5.19 -19.76
CA ALA A 125 -29.45 -5.95 -19.62
C ALA A 125 -29.73 -7.46 -19.65
N ARG A 126 -28.74 -8.27 -20.00
CA ARG A 126 -28.80 -9.73 -19.84
C ARG A 126 -27.85 -10.18 -18.75
N LEU A 127 -28.38 -10.87 -17.75
CA LEU A 127 -27.62 -11.50 -16.69
C LEU A 127 -27.32 -12.94 -17.08
N ILE A 128 -26.04 -13.28 -17.11
CA ILE A 128 -25.54 -14.63 -17.37
C ILE A 128 -24.94 -15.13 -16.06
N THR A 129 -25.61 -16.08 -15.42
CA THR A 129 -25.21 -16.60 -14.10
C THR A 129 -24.71 -18.03 -14.17
N ASN A 130 -23.69 -18.35 -13.37
CA ASN A 130 -23.22 -19.72 -13.20
C ASN A 130 -23.80 -20.32 -11.91
N LEU A 131 -24.91 -21.05 -12.05
CA LEU A 131 -25.66 -21.63 -10.92
C LEU A 131 -24.89 -22.67 -10.11
N TRP A 132 -23.87 -23.32 -10.68
CA TRP A 132 -23.13 -24.39 -10.01
C TRP A 132 -21.76 -23.95 -9.48
N TYR A 133 -21.37 -22.68 -9.67
CA TYR A 133 -20.06 -22.17 -9.25
C TYR A 133 -19.78 -22.40 -7.76
N LEU A 134 -20.74 -22.08 -6.89
CA LEU A 134 -20.58 -22.25 -5.44
C LEU A 134 -20.49 -23.72 -5.04
N LEU A 135 -21.23 -24.60 -5.73
CA LEU A 135 -21.17 -26.05 -5.51
C LEU A 135 -19.83 -26.62 -5.97
N GLU A 136 -19.29 -26.17 -7.11
CA GLU A 136 -17.94 -26.53 -7.56
C GLU A 136 -16.88 -26.06 -6.57
N ALA A 137 -16.99 -24.83 -6.07
CA ALA A 137 -16.08 -24.30 -5.06
C ALA A 137 -16.15 -25.09 -3.74
N LEU A 138 -17.34 -25.49 -3.31
CA LEU A 138 -17.52 -26.34 -2.12
C LEU A 138 -16.94 -27.74 -2.33
N ARG A 139 -17.21 -28.38 -3.48
CA ARG A 139 -16.66 -29.70 -3.84
C ARG A 139 -15.14 -29.68 -3.84
N LYS A 140 -14.54 -28.66 -4.48
CA LYS A 140 -13.08 -28.48 -4.51
C LYS A 140 -12.48 -28.37 -3.10
N ARG A 141 -13.13 -27.64 -2.19
CA ARG A 141 -12.66 -27.54 -0.80
C ARG A 141 -12.65 -28.90 -0.09
N TYR A 142 -13.64 -29.75 -0.33
CA TYR A 142 -13.65 -31.11 0.20
C TYR A 142 -12.56 -32.00 -0.42
N GLU A 143 -12.31 -31.87 -1.73
CA GLU A 143 -11.20 -32.56 -2.41
C GLU A 143 -9.83 -32.16 -1.84
N GLU A 144 -9.59 -30.86 -1.63
CA GLU A 144 -8.35 -30.33 -1.01
C GLU A 144 -8.14 -30.91 0.41
N ILE A 145 -9.21 -31.05 1.20
CA ILE A 145 -9.15 -31.66 2.54
C ILE A 145 -8.81 -33.16 2.43
N LEU A 146 -9.43 -33.88 1.49
CA LEU A 146 -9.19 -35.31 1.31
C LEU A 146 -7.76 -35.60 0.85
N ASN A 147 -7.19 -34.73 0.01
CA ASN A 147 -5.82 -34.81 -0.49
C ASN A 147 -4.76 -34.37 0.54
N GLY A 148 -5.17 -33.77 1.66
CA GLY A 148 -4.26 -33.24 2.68
C GLY A 148 -3.64 -31.88 2.33
N GLU A 149 -4.18 -31.19 1.32
CA GLU A 149 -3.75 -29.83 0.91
C GLU A 149 -4.30 -28.76 1.87
N ARG A 150 -5.39 -29.08 2.59
CA ARG A 150 -6.05 -28.18 3.52
C ARG A 150 -6.45 -28.90 4.81
N ILE A 151 -6.25 -28.22 5.95
CA ILE A 151 -6.69 -28.69 7.26
C ILE A 151 -8.02 -28.03 7.59
N LEU A 152 -9.01 -28.83 7.99
CA LEU A 152 -10.30 -28.38 8.51
C LEU A 152 -10.44 -28.88 9.95
N ASP A 153 -10.79 -27.99 10.88
CA ASP A 153 -11.23 -28.42 12.21
C ASP A 153 -12.65 -28.96 12.10
N THR A 154 -12.77 -30.29 12.13
CA THR A 154 -14.04 -31.00 11.99
C THR A 154 -14.63 -31.42 13.32
N ARG A 155 -14.09 -30.96 14.46
CA ARG A 155 -14.57 -31.39 15.78
C ARG A 155 -16.05 -31.07 16.01
N LEU A 156 -16.52 -29.91 15.57
CA LEU A 156 -17.94 -29.54 15.65
C LEU A 156 -18.80 -30.40 14.72
N ALA A 157 -18.33 -30.68 13.50
CA ALA A 157 -19.01 -31.57 12.57
C ALA A 157 -19.08 -33.00 13.11
N GLN A 158 -18.01 -33.49 13.73
CA GLN A 158 -17.97 -34.82 14.34
C GLN A 158 -18.97 -34.95 15.49
N ARG A 159 -19.14 -33.89 16.28
CA ARG A 159 -20.19 -33.78 17.30
C ARG A 159 -21.59 -33.73 16.70
N LEU A 160 -21.79 -32.97 15.61
CA LEU A 160 -23.04 -32.86 14.88
C LEU A 160 -23.51 -34.22 14.33
N PHE A 161 -22.61 -34.99 13.71
CA PHE A 161 -22.90 -36.31 13.14
C PHE A 161 -22.80 -37.46 14.16
N GLY A 162 -22.55 -37.17 15.45
CA GLY A 162 -22.53 -38.17 16.52
C GLY A 162 -21.30 -39.07 16.58
N TYR A 163 -20.22 -38.74 15.87
CA TYR A 163 -18.94 -39.46 15.96
C TYR A 163 -18.23 -39.22 17.31
N ILE A 164 -18.47 -38.07 17.93
CA ILE A 164 -17.95 -37.69 19.25
C ILE A 164 -19.11 -37.25 20.13
N PRO A 165 -19.12 -37.58 21.44
CA PRO A 165 -20.11 -37.06 22.38
C PRO A 165 -20.21 -35.53 22.37
N THR A 166 -21.45 -35.03 22.35
CA THR A 166 -21.78 -33.61 22.48
C THR A 166 -21.95 -33.23 23.94
N VAL A 167 -21.51 -32.02 24.30
CA VAL A 167 -21.94 -31.38 25.54
C VAL A 167 -23.31 -30.75 25.27
N SER A 168 -24.30 -31.12 26.07
CA SER A 168 -25.62 -30.51 26.05
C SER A 168 -26.01 -30.09 27.46
N ASP A 169 -25.59 -28.90 27.84
CA ASP A 169 -25.95 -28.28 29.11
C ASP A 169 -26.79 -27.02 28.88
N SER A 170 -27.39 -26.54 29.97
CA SER A 170 -28.03 -25.23 30.00
C SER A 170 -27.14 -24.24 30.75
N TYR A 171 -26.94 -23.06 30.18
CA TYR A 171 -26.20 -21.99 30.85
C TYR A 171 -26.93 -21.55 32.11
N LYS A 172 -26.27 -21.72 33.27
CA LYS A 172 -26.81 -21.43 34.61
C LYS A 172 -26.50 -20.02 35.10
N GLY A 173 -25.57 -19.31 34.45
CA GLY A 173 -25.25 -17.93 34.78
C GLY A 173 -26.38 -16.97 34.42
N ASP A 174 -26.23 -15.72 34.83
CA ASP A 174 -27.10 -14.66 34.34
C ASP A 174 -26.79 -14.37 32.87
N LEU A 175 -27.80 -14.45 32.01
CA LEU A 175 -27.67 -14.09 30.61
C LEU A 175 -27.33 -12.61 30.44
N ASN A 176 -27.65 -11.78 31.46
CA ASN A 176 -27.50 -10.34 31.45
C ASN A 176 -27.99 -9.79 30.11
N LEU A 177 -29.22 -10.05 29.69
CA LEU A 177 -29.67 -9.55 28.39
C LEU A 177 -29.76 -8.02 28.44
N PRO A 178 -29.44 -7.30 27.34
CA PRO A 178 -29.60 -5.85 27.29
C PRO A 178 -31.07 -5.47 27.50
N PRO A 179 -31.33 -4.30 28.12
CA PRO A 179 -32.69 -3.79 28.24
C PRO A 179 -33.28 -3.60 26.83
N SER A 180 -34.52 -4.01 26.66
CA SER A 180 -35.26 -3.90 25.40
C SER A 180 -36.73 -3.72 25.69
N ASP A 181 -37.43 -2.94 24.86
CA ASP A 181 -38.89 -2.80 24.92
C ASP A 181 -39.62 -4.11 24.57
N CYS A 182 -38.91 -5.07 23.97
CA CYS A 182 -39.43 -6.37 23.59
C CYS A 182 -39.07 -7.43 24.64
N VAL A 183 -40.09 -8.01 25.27
CA VAL A 183 -39.93 -9.08 26.26
C VAL A 183 -39.85 -10.42 25.55
N LEU A 184 -38.76 -11.17 25.78
CA LEU A 184 -38.67 -12.57 25.33
C LEU A 184 -39.64 -13.44 26.12
N ASN A 185 -40.27 -14.40 25.46
CA ASN A 185 -41.06 -15.42 26.15
C ASN A 185 -40.15 -16.50 26.77
N ASP A 186 -40.74 -17.33 27.63
CA ASP A 186 -40.00 -18.38 28.35
C ASP A 186 -39.30 -19.36 27.41
N ASP A 187 -39.94 -19.75 26.31
CA ASP A 187 -39.36 -20.68 25.32
C ASP A 187 -38.11 -20.08 24.65
N GLN A 188 -38.13 -18.80 24.31
CA GLN A 188 -37.00 -18.08 23.74
C GLN A 188 -35.85 -17.97 24.74
N ILE A 189 -36.15 -17.69 26.02
CA ILE A 189 -35.14 -17.64 27.09
C ILE A 189 -34.50 -19.01 27.28
N VAL A 190 -35.31 -20.08 27.33
CA VAL A 190 -34.82 -21.46 27.45
C VAL A 190 -33.94 -21.83 26.26
N ALA A 191 -34.35 -21.47 25.04
CA ALA A 191 -33.56 -21.71 23.83
C ALA A 191 -32.19 -21.02 23.91
N ILE A 192 -32.15 -19.73 24.30
CA ILE A 192 -30.88 -18.99 24.45
C ILE A 192 -29.97 -19.66 25.49
N ARG A 193 -30.52 -20.04 26.66
CA ARG A 193 -29.75 -20.73 27.71
C ARG A 193 -29.17 -22.07 27.24
N LYS A 194 -29.94 -22.82 26.46
CA LYS A 194 -29.50 -24.10 25.89
C LYS A 194 -28.36 -23.90 24.89
N VAL A 195 -28.46 -22.91 24.00
CA VAL A 195 -27.37 -22.59 23.06
C VAL A 195 -26.10 -22.19 23.80
N CYS A 196 -26.19 -21.32 24.81
CA CYS A 196 -25.02 -20.88 25.57
C CYS A 196 -24.33 -21.99 26.38
N GLY A 197 -24.99 -23.14 26.60
CA GLY A 197 -24.44 -24.28 27.35
C GLY A 197 -24.19 -25.54 26.51
N SER A 198 -24.43 -25.51 25.21
CA SER A 198 -24.34 -26.70 24.34
C SER A 198 -23.33 -26.50 23.21
N ASP A 199 -22.69 -27.58 22.76
CA ASP A 199 -21.80 -27.53 21.59
C ASP A 199 -22.58 -27.31 20.28
N VAL A 200 -23.75 -27.98 20.16
CA VAL A 200 -24.63 -27.94 18.99
C VAL A 200 -26.06 -27.84 19.48
N HIS A 201 -26.85 -26.92 18.91
CA HIS A 201 -28.26 -26.77 19.26
C HIS A 201 -29.08 -26.35 18.03
N PHE A 202 -30.30 -26.88 17.93
CA PHE A 202 -31.24 -26.54 16.85
C PHE A 202 -32.43 -25.82 17.44
N ILE A 203 -32.70 -24.60 16.97
CA ILE A 203 -33.88 -23.84 17.34
C ILE A 203 -34.89 -23.94 16.21
N TRP A 204 -36.04 -24.54 16.49
CA TRP A 204 -37.15 -24.58 15.53
C TRP A 204 -38.15 -23.47 15.84
N GLY A 205 -38.47 -22.64 14.84
CA GLY A 205 -39.39 -21.52 15.00
C GLY A 205 -40.35 -21.38 13.81
N PRO A 206 -41.65 -21.65 13.97
CA PRO A 206 -42.67 -21.34 12.97
C PRO A 206 -42.66 -19.87 12.51
N PRO A 207 -43.31 -19.54 11.37
CA PRO A 207 -43.49 -18.14 10.97
C PRO A 207 -44.14 -17.31 12.09
N GLY A 208 -43.62 -16.10 12.33
CA GLY A 208 -44.15 -15.19 13.36
C GLY A 208 -43.65 -15.40 14.79
N THR A 209 -42.84 -16.42 15.11
CA THR A 209 -42.37 -16.68 16.49
C THR A 209 -41.18 -15.85 16.96
N GLY A 210 -40.86 -14.76 16.24
CA GLY A 210 -39.77 -13.86 16.62
C GLY A 210 -38.36 -14.42 16.42
N LYS A 211 -38.14 -15.37 15.49
CA LYS A 211 -36.82 -15.97 15.19
C LYS A 211 -35.67 -14.95 15.12
N THR A 212 -35.82 -13.92 14.29
CA THR A 212 -34.80 -12.88 14.10
C THR A 212 -34.50 -12.16 15.41
N ARG A 213 -35.53 -11.87 16.21
CA ARG A 213 -35.36 -11.24 17.53
C ARG A 213 -34.62 -12.16 18.49
N THR A 214 -34.99 -13.45 18.54
CA THR A 214 -34.27 -14.45 19.35
C THR A 214 -32.80 -14.54 18.95
N ILE A 215 -32.48 -14.48 17.65
CA ILE A 215 -31.11 -14.46 17.14
C ILE A 215 -30.36 -13.20 17.65
N GLY A 216 -30.97 -12.01 17.60
CA GLY A 216 -30.37 -10.79 18.13
C GLY A 216 -29.99 -10.90 19.62
N PHE A 217 -30.92 -11.40 20.45
CA PHE A 217 -30.63 -11.64 21.87
C PHE A 217 -29.59 -12.74 22.09
N LEU A 218 -29.60 -13.79 21.27
CA LEU A 218 -28.60 -14.85 21.34
C LEU A 218 -27.20 -14.31 21.03
N ILE A 219 -27.05 -13.49 19.97
CA ILE A 219 -25.78 -12.84 19.64
C ILE A 219 -25.29 -12.00 20.83
N SER A 220 -26.17 -11.19 21.43
CA SER A 220 -25.83 -10.39 22.61
C SER A 220 -25.39 -11.25 23.80
N ALA A 221 -26.10 -12.34 24.08
CA ALA A 221 -25.77 -13.26 25.17
C ALA A 221 -24.39 -13.92 24.95
N LEU A 222 -24.10 -14.38 23.72
CA LEU A 222 -22.82 -15.00 23.38
C LEU A 222 -21.65 -14.00 23.46
N LEU A 223 -21.84 -12.75 23.02
CA LEU A 223 -20.84 -11.70 23.17
C LEU A 223 -20.53 -11.41 24.64
N ARG A 224 -21.54 -11.40 25.52
CA ARG A 224 -21.35 -11.23 26.97
C ARG A 224 -20.65 -12.41 27.63
N CYS A 225 -20.76 -13.61 27.06
CA CYS A 225 -19.91 -14.74 27.41
C CYS A 225 -18.45 -14.61 26.91
N ASN A 226 -18.07 -13.44 26.38
CA ASN A 226 -16.77 -13.13 25.77
C ASN A 226 -16.41 -14.09 24.62
N LEU A 227 -17.43 -14.55 23.89
CA LEU A 227 -17.26 -15.42 22.73
C LEU A 227 -17.19 -14.60 21.44
N ARG A 228 -16.48 -15.16 20.45
CA ARG A 228 -16.50 -14.64 19.08
C ARG A 228 -17.65 -15.32 18.35
N VAL A 229 -18.55 -14.53 17.78
CA VAL A 229 -19.75 -15.02 17.10
C VAL A 229 -19.61 -14.79 15.60
N LEU A 230 -19.75 -15.86 14.82
CA LEU A 230 -19.91 -15.79 13.36
C LEU A 230 -21.37 -16.11 13.04
N VAL A 231 -22.07 -15.14 12.44
CA VAL A 231 -23.45 -15.30 11.97
C VAL A 231 -23.41 -15.53 10.47
N VAL A 232 -24.04 -16.60 10.00
CA VAL A 232 -24.13 -16.96 8.59
C VAL A 232 -25.57 -17.27 8.21
N SER A 233 -25.95 -16.94 6.99
CA SER A 233 -27.22 -17.31 6.40
C SER A 233 -27.06 -17.58 4.90
N HIS A 234 -28.06 -18.20 4.30
CA HIS A 234 -28.11 -18.43 2.85
C HIS A 234 -28.44 -17.17 2.05
N THR A 235 -28.97 -16.12 2.70
CA THR A 235 -29.30 -14.85 2.03
C THR A 235 -28.71 -13.65 2.77
N ASN A 236 -28.37 -12.62 2.00
CA ASN A 236 -27.91 -11.33 2.49
C ASN A 236 -29.02 -10.65 3.31
N VAL A 237 -30.29 -10.77 2.90
CA VAL A 237 -31.46 -10.24 3.64
C VAL A 237 -31.54 -10.83 5.06
N ALA A 238 -31.43 -12.15 5.20
CA ALA A 238 -31.51 -12.78 6.51
C ALA A 238 -30.34 -12.41 7.42
N THR A 239 -29.14 -12.26 6.84
CA THR A 239 -27.95 -11.82 7.56
C THR A 239 -28.10 -10.37 8.04
N ASP A 240 -28.59 -9.49 7.17
CA ASP A 240 -28.86 -8.08 7.49
C ASP A 240 -29.87 -7.96 8.63
N HIS A 241 -30.99 -8.69 8.57
CA HIS A 241 -31.99 -8.69 9.64
C HIS A 241 -31.44 -9.21 10.98
N ALA A 242 -30.57 -10.22 10.97
CA ALA A 242 -29.94 -10.73 12.19
C ALA A 242 -28.99 -9.70 12.80
N ILE A 243 -28.16 -9.05 11.97
CA ILE A 243 -27.25 -7.99 12.42
C ILE A 243 -28.01 -6.76 12.91
N GLN A 244 -29.06 -6.33 12.20
CA GLN A 244 -29.91 -5.23 12.62
C GLN A 244 -30.52 -5.50 14.00
N SER A 245 -31.11 -6.68 14.20
CA SER A 245 -31.70 -7.04 15.50
C SER A 245 -30.65 -7.09 16.61
N ALA A 246 -29.40 -7.46 16.34
CA ALA A 246 -28.33 -7.43 17.33
C ALA A 246 -27.85 -5.99 17.60
N ALA A 247 -27.72 -5.17 16.56
CA ALA A 247 -27.30 -3.78 16.64
C ALA A 247 -28.28 -2.93 17.49
N GLU A 248 -29.59 -3.11 17.29
CA GLU A 248 -30.63 -2.45 18.11
C GLU A 248 -30.46 -2.73 19.61
N LEU A 249 -30.12 -3.98 19.97
CA LEU A 249 -29.95 -4.41 21.35
C LEU A 249 -28.61 -3.97 21.96
N LEU A 250 -27.61 -3.70 21.12
CA LEU A 250 -26.24 -3.41 21.54
C LEU A 250 -25.88 -1.93 21.42
N LEU A 251 -26.77 -1.06 20.93
CA LEU A 251 -26.49 0.33 20.59
C LEU A 251 -25.72 1.10 21.68
N ASP A 252 -26.11 0.92 22.94
CA ASP A 252 -25.54 1.61 24.11
C ASP A 252 -24.36 0.88 24.76
N THR A 253 -23.90 -0.22 24.16
CA THR A 253 -22.80 -1.04 24.69
C THR A 253 -21.46 -0.63 24.11
N GLU A 254 -20.38 -0.84 24.87
CA GLU A 254 -19.01 -0.63 24.39
C GLU A 254 -18.69 -1.52 23.17
N ASP A 255 -19.21 -2.75 23.14
CA ASP A 255 -18.99 -3.69 22.04
C ASP A 255 -19.48 -3.13 20.69
N TYR A 256 -20.63 -2.45 20.70
CA TYR A 256 -21.14 -1.78 19.51
C TYR A 256 -20.36 -0.51 19.18
N GLN A 257 -20.12 0.37 20.16
CA GLN A 257 -19.44 1.65 19.92
C GLN A 257 -17.98 1.50 19.47
N SER A 258 -17.33 0.41 19.86
CA SER A 258 -15.97 0.05 19.43
C SER A 258 -15.92 -0.70 18.09
N GLY A 259 -17.07 -0.96 17.46
CA GLY A 259 -17.15 -1.60 16.16
C GLY A 259 -16.86 -3.11 16.17
N LYS A 260 -17.19 -3.82 17.26
CA LYS A 260 -17.01 -5.29 17.34
C LYS A 260 -18.08 -6.08 16.59
N LEU A 261 -19.26 -5.49 16.39
CA LEU A 261 -20.31 -6.08 15.55
C LEU A 261 -20.10 -5.61 14.11
N VAL A 262 -19.79 -6.54 13.20
CA VAL A 262 -19.43 -6.21 11.81
C VAL A 262 -20.29 -7.01 10.84
N ARG A 263 -20.91 -6.31 9.88
CA ARG A 263 -21.53 -6.91 8.70
C ARG A 263 -20.50 -7.00 7.57
N TYR A 264 -20.09 -8.21 7.26
CA TYR A 264 -19.17 -8.50 6.16
C TYR A 264 -19.91 -9.12 4.98
N GLY A 265 -19.63 -8.67 3.76
CA GLY A 265 -20.31 -9.08 2.53
C GLY A 265 -21.27 -8.00 2.00
N ASN A 266 -21.95 -8.31 0.89
CA ASN A 266 -22.81 -7.34 0.22
C ASN A 266 -24.07 -7.05 1.07
N ILE A 267 -24.37 -5.77 1.27
CA ILE A 267 -25.56 -5.33 2.00
C ILE A 267 -26.72 -5.19 1.00
N VAL A 268 -27.94 -5.54 1.40
CA VAL A 268 -29.09 -5.39 0.50
C VAL A 268 -29.40 -3.89 0.29
N PRO A 269 -29.72 -3.42 -0.93
CA PRO A 269 -30.10 -2.03 -1.22
C PRO A 269 -31.04 -1.36 -0.22
N ASP A 270 -32.13 -2.02 0.15
CA ASP A 270 -33.16 -1.48 1.04
C ASP A 270 -32.89 -1.74 2.53
N SER A 271 -31.70 -2.22 2.85
CA SER A 271 -31.30 -2.55 4.21
C SER A 271 -30.90 -1.30 4.99
N HIS A 272 -31.60 -1.00 6.08
CA HIS A 272 -31.28 0.12 6.96
C HIS A 272 -30.35 -0.31 8.10
N LEU A 273 -29.16 -0.79 7.74
CA LEU A 273 -28.15 -1.14 8.73
C LEU A 273 -27.52 0.11 9.36
N PRO A 274 -27.32 0.14 10.69
CA PRO A 274 -26.59 1.23 11.33
C PRO A 274 -25.15 1.34 10.84
N GLU A 275 -24.62 2.58 10.73
CA GLU A 275 -23.25 2.79 10.23
C GLU A 275 -22.18 2.04 11.04
N MET A 276 -22.40 1.84 12.34
CA MET A 276 -21.42 1.20 13.24
C MET A 276 -21.41 -0.32 13.20
N VAL A 277 -22.03 -0.91 12.18
CA VAL A 277 -21.77 -2.30 11.76
C VAL A 277 -21.06 -2.42 10.42
N ILE A 278 -20.88 -1.31 9.69
CA ILE A 278 -20.32 -1.32 8.34
C ILE A 278 -18.79 -1.09 8.44
N PRO A 279 -17.94 -2.01 7.94
CA PRO A 279 -16.48 -1.95 8.10
C PRO A 279 -15.87 -0.59 7.73
N ASP A 280 -16.23 -0.05 6.57
CA ASP A 280 -15.67 1.22 6.08
C ASP A 280 -16.07 2.40 6.96
N LYS A 281 -17.28 2.40 7.49
CA LYS A 281 -17.79 3.43 8.40
C LYS A 281 -17.17 3.33 9.79
N ILE A 282 -16.97 2.10 10.28
CA ILE A 282 -16.22 1.83 11.51
C ILE A 282 -14.78 2.36 11.36
N ALA A 283 -14.11 2.00 10.26
CA ALA A 283 -12.75 2.44 9.97
C ALA A 283 -12.65 3.97 9.83
N GLU A 284 -13.63 4.60 9.15
CA GLU A 284 -13.71 6.05 9.02
C GLU A 284 -13.82 6.73 10.39
N ARG A 285 -14.74 6.27 11.25
CA ARG A 285 -14.96 6.82 12.59
C ARG A 285 -13.75 6.65 13.51
N LEU A 286 -13.24 5.42 13.63
CA LEU A 286 -12.08 5.12 14.49
C LEU A 286 -10.81 5.78 13.96
N GLY A 287 -10.70 5.96 12.64
CA GLY A 287 -9.60 6.61 11.96
C GLY A 287 -9.59 8.14 12.04
N GLN A 288 -10.66 8.80 12.50
CA GLN A 288 -10.73 10.27 12.54
C GLN A 288 -9.60 10.89 13.36
N ASN A 289 -9.29 10.32 14.53
CA ASN A 289 -8.23 10.83 15.39
C ASN A 289 -6.86 10.63 14.73
N LEU A 290 -6.59 9.45 14.16
CA LEU A 290 -5.35 9.17 13.42
C LEU A 290 -5.19 10.09 12.20
N LYS A 291 -6.27 10.34 11.46
CA LYS A 291 -6.28 11.27 10.32
C LYS A 291 -5.95 12.68 10.77
N ARG A 292 -6.56 13.16 11.86
CA ARG A 292 -6.25 14.48 12.44
C ARG A 292 -4.78 14.58 12.86
N GLN A 293 -4.26 13.56 13.54
CA GLN A 293 -2.85 13.53 13.94
C GLN A 293 -1.91 13.54 12.73
N LYS A 294 -2.23 12.76 11.69
CA LYS A 294 -1.47 12.77 10.43
C LYS A 294 -1.44 14.17 9.80
N ASP A 295 -2.59 14.82 9.70
CA ASP A 295 -2.73 16.15 9.10
C ASP A 295 -1.96 17.19 9.93
N GLU A 296 -2.05 17.13 11.27
CA GLU A 296 -1.28 17.98 12.19
C GLU A 296 0.24 17.79 12.04
N HIS A 297 0.72 16.55 11.90
CA HIS A 297 2.14 16.27 11.70
C HIS A 297 2.62 16.69 10.32
N GLN A 298 1.81 16.52 9.27
CA GLN A 298 2.12 17.00 7.93
C GLN A 298 2.20 18.53 7.89
N ALA A 299 1.30 19.23 8.58
CA ALA A 299 1.35 20.68 8.71
C ALA A 299 2.62 21.16 9.43
N LYS A 300 3.14 20.40 10.40
CA LYS A 300 4.43 20.71 11.08
C LYS A 300 5.66 20.43 10.20
N LEU A 301 5.58 19.44 9.31
CA LEU A 301 6.68 19.10 8.40
C LEU A 301 6.93 20.16 7.33
N GLY A 302 5.89 20.84 6.85
CA GLY A 302 6.00 21.89 5.82
C GLY A 302 7.00 23.00 6.18
N PRO A 303 6.81 23.70 7.33
CA PRO A 303 7.74 24.73 7.80
C PRO A 303 9.15 24.19 8.00
N ILE A 304 9.31 23.03 8.63
CA ILE A 304 10.61 22.42 8.88
C ILE A 304 11.34 22.13 7.58
N HIS A 305 10.65 21.60 6.56
CA HIS A 305 11.23 21.34 5.26
C HIS A 305 11.66 22.64 4.56
N SER A 306 10.84 23.69 4.64
CA SER A 306 11.20 25.00 4.10
C SER A 306 12.44 25.60 4.78
N THR A 307 12.53 25.52 6.10
CA THR A 307 13.70 25.97 6.86
C THR A 307 14.94 25.16 6.52
N LEU A 308 14.83 23.82 6.42
CA LEU A 308 15.94 22.96 6.01
C LEU A 308 16.43 23.29 4.60
N SER A 309 15.55 23.58 3.65
CA SER A 309 15.94 24.01 2.31
C SER A 309 16.72 25.32 2.36
N SER A 310 16.23 26.34 3.09
CA SER A 310 16.96 27.60 3.25
C SER A 310 18.33 27.42 3.93
N LEU A 311 18.43 26.54 4.95
CA LEU A 311 19.69 26.26 5.63
C LEU A 311 20.69 25.54 4.71
N ARG A 312 20.21 24.63 3.86
CA ARG A 312 21.04 23.95 2.85
C ARG A 312 21.56 24.90 1.78
N GLU A 313 20.75 25.87 1.35
CA GLU A 313 21.20 26.94 0.44
C GLU A 313 22.33 27.76 1.07
N VAL A 314 22.17 28.16 2.34
CA VAL A 314 23.22 28.86 3.09
C VAL A 314 24.47 27.99 3.26
N GLU A 315 24.32 26.70 3.57
CA GLU A 315 25.46 25.76 3.68
C GLU A 315 26.20 25.61 2.34
N SER A 316 25.48 25.58 1.23
CA SER A 316 26.07 25.56 -0.11
C SER A 316 26.85 26.84 -0.42
N LEU A 317 26.32 28.01 -0.05
CA LEU A 317 27.02 29.28 -0.23
C LEU A 317 28.30 29.35 0.60
N LEU A 318 28.23 28.93 1.87
CA LEU A 318 29.39 28.89 2.76
C LEU A 318 30.48 27.91 2.29
N THR A 319 30.10 26.76 1.73
CA THR A 319 31.07 25.80 1.17
C THR A 319 31.75 26.35 -0.08
N HIS A 320 31.00 27.00 -0.98
CA HIS A 320 31.59 27.71 -2.14
C HIS A 320 32.50 28.87 -1.71
N GLN A 321 32.10 29.65 -0.71
CA GLN A 321 32.92 30.74 -0.17
C GLN A 321 34.25 30.21 0.40
N LYS A 322 34.22 29.13 1.20
CA LYS A 322 35.45 28.51 1.73
C LYS A 322 36.37 27.99 0.64
N ALA A 323 35.82 27.36 -0.41
CA ALA A 323 36.61 26.89 -1.54
C ALA A 323 37.27 28.05 -2.31
N ALA A 324 36.53 29.14 -2.55
CA ALA A 324 37.06 30.33 -3.19
C ALA A 324 38.18 31.00 -2.38
N ILE A 325 38.02 31.12 -1.06
CA ILE A 325 39.06 31.63 -0.14
C ILE A 325 40.31 30.74 -0.20
N GLY A 326 40.15 29.41 -0.21
CA GLY A 326 41.25 28.47 -0.34
C GLY A 326 42.03 28.67 -1.65
N SER A 327 41.33 28.77 -2.78
CA SER A 327 41.94 28.99 -4.10
C SER A 327 42.66 30.34 -4.18
N LEU A 328 42.08 31.40 -3.62
CA LEU A 328 42.72 32.71 -3.53
C LEU A 328 44.03 32.63 -2.73
N GLY A 329 44.02 31.96 -1.58
CA GLY A 329 45.22 31.76 -0.76
C GLY A 329 46.35 31.02 -1.50
N GLU A 330 46.01 30.01 -2.32
CA GLU A 330 46.98 29.34 -3.18
C GLU A 330 47.56 30.26 -4.27
N LEU A 331 46.70 31.05 -4.92
CA LEU A 331 47.11 32.02 -5.93
C LEU A 331 48.01 33.12 -5.35
N GLU A 332 47.69 33.65 -4.16
CA GLU A 332 48.53 34.62 -3.46
C GLU A 332 49.89 34.04 -3.08
N ASN A 333 49.95 32.80 -2.61
CA ASN A 333 51.20 32.11 -2.32
C ASN A 333 52.05 31.93 -3.59
N ASN A 334 51.42 31.56 -4.71
CA ASN A 334 52.07 31.45 -6.01
C ASN A 334 52.58 32.80 -6.50
N LEU A 335 51.81 33.88 -6.33
CA LEU A 335 52.22 35.24 -6.66
C LEU A 335 53.46 35.64 -5.85
N ARG A 336 53.43 35.46 -4.52
CA ARG A 336 54.58 35.75 -3.63
C ARG A 336 55.83 34.97 -4.03
N ARG A 337 55.68 33.71 -4.46
CA ARG A 337 56.81 32.90 -4.97
C ARG A 337 57.35 33.47 -6.28
N CYS A 338 56.47 33.76 -7.24
CA CYS A 338 56.87 34.29 -8.55
C CYS A 338 57.53 35.67 -8.44
N VAL A 339 57.08 36.52 -7.51
CA VAL A 339 57.69 37.83 -7.24
C VAL A 339 59.12 37.65 -6.73
N ARG A 340 59.33 36.77 -5.74
CA ARG A 340 60.68 36.46 -5.21
C ARG A 340 61.60 35.89 -6.28
N ASP A 341 61.11 34.97 -7.10
CA ASP A 341 61.89 34.37 -8.19
C ASP A 341 62.28 35.43 -9.24
N HIS A 342 61.36 36.35 -9.56
CA HIS A 342 61.62 37.46 -10.48
C HIS A 342 62.62 38.48 -9.92
N GLU A 343 62.50 38.86 -8.64
CA GLU A 343 63.46 39.74 -7.95
C GLU A 343 64.85 39.11 -7.88
N SER A 344 64.93 37.81 -7.58
CA SER A 344 66.19 37.05 -7.57
C SER A 344 66.82 37.01 -8.96
N ALA A 345 66.05 36.75 -10.01
CA ALA A 345 66.53 36.78 -11.39
C ALA A 345 67.05 38.17 -11.79
N LYS A 346 66.35 39.24 -11.39
CA LYS A 346 66.77 40.63 -11.62
C LYS A 346 68.05 40.99 -10.86
N SER A 347 68.20 40.53 -9.62
CA SER A 347 69.45 40.68 -8.86
C SER A 347 70.60 39.93 -9.55
N HIS A 348 70.34 38.71 -10.04
CA HIS A 348 71.34 37.93 -10.77
C HIS A 348 71.76 38.58 -12.09
N GLU A 349 70.83 39.22 -12.81
CA GLU A 349 71.15 40.04 -13.98
C GLU A 349 72.07 41.22 -13.61
N ASN A 350 71.78 41.93 -12.51
CA ASN A 350 72.59 43.06 -12.05
C ASN A 350 74.01 42.61 -11.71
N ASP A 351 74.17 41.48 -11.00
CA ASP A 351 75.48 40.91 -10.65
C ASP A 351 76.27 40.50 -11.91
N LEU A 352 75.62 39.81 -12.86
CA LEU A 352 76.24 39.43 -14.13
C LEU A 352 76.61 40.67 -14.97
N THR A 353 75.81 41.72 -14.93
CA THR A 353 76.09 42.99 -15.62
C THR A 353 77.30 43.69 -15.01
N SER A 354 77.42 43.69 -13.68
CA SER A 354 78.61 44.19 -12.98
C SER A 354 79.86 43.39 -13.34
N GLN A 355 79.77 42.05 -13.36
CA GLN A 355 80.85 41.16 -13.80
C GLN A 355 81.24 41.39 -15.26
N LEU A 356 80.26 41.64 -16.14
CA LEU A 356 80.49 41.98 -17.54
C LEU A 356 81.26 43.29 -17.68
N GLN A 357 80.88 44.31 -16.89
CA GLN A 357 81.53 45.61 -16.89
C GLN A 357 82.98 45.49 -16.42
N GLU A 358 83.24 44.72 -15.36
CA GLU A 358 84.58 44.44 -14.87
C GLU A 358 85.42 43.66 -15.90
N ALA A 359 84.85 42.63 -16.53
CA ALA A 359 85.52 41.84 -17.57
C ALA A 359 85.81 42.67 -18.83
N LYS A 360 84.92 43.60 -19.22
CA LYS A 360 85.14 44.54 -20.32
C LYS A 360 86.27 45.52 -20.01
N THR A 361 86.32 46.08 -18.79
CA THR A 361 87.41 46.95 -18.36
C THR A 361 88.76 46.22 -18.41
N ARG A 362 88.83 44.98 -17.88
CA ARG A 362 90.03 44.13 -17.96
C ARG A 362 90.42 43.74 -19.39
N LEU A 363 89.45 43.57 -20.29
CA LEU A 363 89.70 43.29 -21.70
C LEU A 363 90.30 44.51 -22.42
N VAL A 364 89.81 45.72 -22.12
CA VAL A 364 90.38 46.99 -22.63
C VAL A 364 91.81 47.18 -22.11
N GLU A 365 92.06 46.92 -20.83
CA GLU A 365 93.40 46.93 -20.23
C GLU A 365 94.33 45.90 -20.88
N ALA A 366 93.84 44.69 -21.16
CA ALA A 366 94.60 43.65 -21.86
C ALA A 366 94.93 44.03 -23.31
N GLN A 367 94.02 44.69 -24.02
CA GLN A 367 94.22 45.18 -25.39
C GLN A 367 95.25 46.33 -25.45
N ALA A 368 95.25 47.23 -24.47
CA ALA A 368 96.20 48.35 -24.37
C ALA A 368 97.59 47.97 -23.82
N ALA A 369 97.73 46.83 -23.13
CA ALA A 369 98.99 46.36 -22.55
C ALA A 369 99.94 45.68 -23.56
N GLY A 370 101.25 45.94 -23.45
CA GLY A 370 102.31 45.25 -24.23
C GLY A 370 102.63 43.82 -23.75
N LYS A 371 103.37 43.05 -24.56
CA LYS A 371 103.65 41.59 -24.36
C LYS A 371 104.14 41.20 -22.94
N ILE A 372 104.92 42.05 -22.27
CA ILE A 372 105.47 41.78 -20.92
C ILE A 372 104.42 41.97 -19.81
N LYS A 373 103.55 43.00 -19.92
CA LYS A 373 102.46 43.24 -18.95
C LYS A 373 101.36 42.18 -19.02
N ARG A 374 101.10 41.62 -20.21
CA ARG A 374 100.11 40.54 -20.42
C ARG A 374 100.49 39.24 -19.72
N PHE A 375 101.78 38.93 -19.66
CA PHE A 375 102.29 37.69 -19.05
C PHE A 375 102.32 37.75 -17.51
N PHE A 376 102.70 38.91 -16.93
CA PHE A 376 102.79 39.08 -15.47
C PHE A 376 101.43 39.17 -14.75
N PHE A 377 100.39 39.70 -15.41
CA PHE A 377 99.06 39.88 -14.82
C PHE A 377 98.01 38.84 -15.29
N GLY A 378 98.43 37.83 -16.07
CA GLY A 378 97.52 36.78 -16.56
C GLY A 378 96.43 37.28 -17.53
N LEU A 379 96.71 38.35 -18.29
CA LEU A 379 95.76 39.03 -19.17
C LEU A 379 95.88 38.48 -20.61
N ASP A 380 95.15 37.40 -20.90
CA ASP A 380 95.02 36.82 -22.24
C ASP A 380 93.79 37.41 -22.97
N PRO A 381 93.97 38.23 -24.03
CA PRO A 381 92.87 38.89 -24.73
C PRO A 381 91.86 37.91 -25.33
N ALA A 382 92.31 36.74 -25.83
CA ALA A 382 91.41 35.76 -26.47
C ALA A 382 90.54 35.04 -25.43
N LYS A 383 91.10 34.73 -24.25
CA LYS A 383 90.34 34.14 -23.13
C LYS A 383 89.37 35.15 -22.52
N LEU A 384 89.78 36.40 -22.34
CA LEU A 384 88.91 37.47 -21.85
C LEU A 384 87.75 37.76 -22.82
N GLN A 385 88.01 37.73 -24.14
CA GLN A 385 86.96 37.90 -25.15
C GLN A 385 85.95 36.74 -25.13
N THR A 386 86.44 35.52 -24.92
CA THR A 386 85.59 34.33 -24.72
C THR A 386 84.78 34.41 -23.41
N GLN A 387 85.36 34.96 -22.33
CA GLN A 387 84.66 35.19 -21.06
C GLN A 387 83.57 36.26 -21.19
N VAL A 388 83.85 37.39 -21.83
CA VAL A 388 82.87 38.45 -22.12
C VAL A 388 81.70 37.88 -22.93
N SER A 389 81.98 37.15 -24.01
CA SER A 389 80.93 36.53 -24.82
C SER A 389 80.10 35.52 -24.01
N LYS A 390 80.71 34.67 -23.18
CA LYS A 390 79.98 33.74 -22.29
C LYS A 390 79.07 34.47 -21.28
N ILE A 391 79.52 35.60 -20.71
CA ILE A 391 78.72 36.39 -19.78
C ILE A 391 77.57 37.08 -20.52
N GLU A 392 77.79 37.61 -21.73
CA GLU A 392 76.73 38.19 -22.57
C GLU A 392 75.64 37.18 -22.93
N THR A 393 76.01 35.94 -23.27
CA THR A 393 75.03 34.87 -23.53
C THR A 393 74.24 34.52 -22.27
N LYS A 394 74.88 34.47 -21.10
CA LYS A 394 74.20 34.24 -19.81
C LYS A 394 73.22 35.36 -19.48
N ILE A 395 73.62 36.62 -19.66
CA ILE A 395 72.73 37.79 -19.46
C ILE A 395 71.54 37.72 -20.41
N ALA A 396 71.74 37.37 -21.68
CA ALA A 396 70.65 37.24 -22.65
C ALA A 396 69.64 36.16 -22.24
N VAL A 397 70.10 35.04 -21.68
CA VAL A 397 69.23 33.96 -21.15
C VAL A 397 68.45 34.45 -19.92
N VAL A 398 69.12 35.11 -18.98
CA VAL A 398 68.49 35.65 -17.75
C VAL A 398 67.47 36.73 -18.09
N ARG A 399 67.76 37.62 -19.04
CA ARG A 399 66.81 38.63 -19.53
C ARG A 399 65.55 38.00 -20.13
N ARG A 400 65.69 36.94 -20.93
CA ARG A 400 64.52 36.21 -21.46
C ARG A 400 63.70 35.58 -20.33
N SER A 401 64.33 35.03 -19.29
CA SER A 401 63.60 34.52 -18.13
C SER A 401 62.92 35.61 -17.30
N ILE A 402 63.51 36.81 -17.22
CA ILE A 402 62.90 37.98 -16.56
C ILE A 402 61.66 38.44 -17.33
N THR A 403 61.73 38.56 -18.66
CA THR A 403 60.57 38.93 -19.49
C THR A 403 59.46 37.89 -19.39
N ALA A 404 59.79 36.60 -19.45
CA ALA A 404 58.82 35.52 -19.28
C ALA A 404 58.21 35.50 -17.86
N GLY A 405 59.03 35.78 -16.83
CA GLY A 405 58.57 35.90 -15.45
C GLY A 405 57.66 37.11 -15.23
N ALA A 406 57.92 38.23 -15.91
CA ALA A 406 57.08 39.43 -15.86
C ALA A 406 55.69 39.18 -16.48
N ALA A 407 55.63 38.49 -17.63
CA ALA A 407 54.36 38.09 -18.25
C ALA A 407 53.56 37.15 -17.33
N LYS A 408 54.23 36.13 -16.75
CA LYS A 408 53.61 35.19 -15.82
C LYS A 408 53.11 35.87 -14.54
N LEU A 409 53.80 36.90 -14.06
CA LEU A 409 53.37 37.71 -12.92
C LEU A 409 52.09 38.50 -13.22
N ASP A 410 51.97 39.05 -14.42
CA ASP A 410 50.79 39.78 -14.86
C ASP A 410 49.57 38.84 -14.95
N ASP A 411 49.75 37.66 -15.55
CA ASP A 411 48.71 36.62 -15.63
C ASP A 411 48.22 36.18 -14.24
N ILE A 412 49.15 35.95 -13.30
CA ILE A 412 48.79 35.55 -11.92
C ILE A 412 48.09 36.70 -11.19
N ARG A 413 48.50 37.97 -11.39
CA ARG A 413 47.81 39.12 -10.79
C ARG A 413 46.36 39.23 -11.27
N VAL A 414 46.13 39.11 -12.57
CA VAL A 414 44.78 39.10 -13.14
C VAL A 414 43.95 37.94 -12.58
N ALA A 415 44.55 36.76 -12.37
CA ALA A 415 43.88 35.63 -11.77
C ALA A 415 43.53 35.86 -10.28
N VAL A 416 44.43 36.48 -9.51
CA VAL A 416 44.18 36.88 -8.11
C VAL A 416 43.04 37.89 -8.02
N ASP A 417 43.03 38.92 -8.87
CA ASP A 417 41.99 39.95 -8.87
C ASP A 417 40.61 39.36 -9.20
N ARG A 418 40.54 38.41 -10.14
CA ARG A 418 39.30 37.68 -10.46
C ARG A 418 38.83 36.81 -9.30
N ALA A 419 39.73 36.05 -8.68
CA ALA A 419 39.40 35.22 -7.52
C ALA A 419 38.95 36.06 -6.32
N GLN A 420 39.57 37.23 -6.11
CA GLN A 420 39.18 38.18 -5.07
C GLN A 420 37.77 38.75 -5.31
N ALA A 421 37.44 39.07 -6.56
CA ALA A 421 36.10 39.53 -6.94
C ALA A 421 35.04 38.44 -6.69
N GLU A 422 35.37 37.17 -6.93
CA GLU A 422 34.50 36.03 -6.68
C GLU A 422 34.26 35.79 -5.18
N VAL A 423 35.30 35.88 -4.34
CA VAL A 423 35.16 35.84 -2.88
C VAL A 423 34.28 36.98 -2.37
N ASN A 424 34.47 38.20 -2.89
CA ASN A 424 33.67 39.37 -2.52
C ASN A 424 32.19 39.24 -2.95
N ARG A 425 31.92 38.50 -4.01
CA ARG A 425 30.55 38.20 -4.46
C ARG A 425 29.85 37.27 -3.48
N TYR A 426 30.48 36.15 -3.12
CA TYR A 426 29.92 35.24 -2.12
C TYR A 426 29.75 35.91 -0.75
N ALA A 427 30.64 36.85 -0.37
CA ALA A 427 30.52 37.62 0.87
C ALA A 427 29.36 38.65 0.89
N LYS A 428 28.81 39.03 -0.27
CA LYS A 428 27.61 39.89 -0.36
C LYS A 428 26.31 39.09 -0.46
N GLU A 429 26.41 37.84 -0.94
CA GLU A 429 25.29 36.92 -1.11
C GLU A 429 25.05 36.02 0.13
N SER A 430 26.04 35.96 1.05
CA SER A 430 25.94 35.35 2.40
C SER A 430 25.45 36.37 3.42
#